data_AF-A0L2V8-F1
#
_entry.id   AF-A0L2V8-F1
#
_cell.length_a   1.000
_cell.length_b   1.000
_cell.length_c   1.000
_cell.angle_alpha   90.00
_cell.angle_beta   90.00
_cell.angle_gamma   90.00
#
_symmetry.space_group_name_H-M   'P 1'
#
loop_
_entity.id
_entity.type
_entity.pdbx_description
1 polymer ?
#
loop_
_entity_poly.entity_id
_entity_poly.type
_entity_poly.pdbx_seq_one_letter_code
_entity_poly.pdbx_strand_id
1 'polypeptide(L)'
;MLPVVAIASLLPDIDHPESKLGRRIKPISTILSLFSHRGITHSLWAVGLMVWLLASHQADSIASQALVIGYLSHLLGDAVTPAGIRPFWPLGRAQRIGLNHAVVASVGIILFLRWMY
;
A
#
# COMPACT_ATOMS: atom_id res chain seq x y z
N MET A 1 -14.32 -7.43 -9.41
CA MET A 1 -13.26 -6.44 -9.12
C MET A 1 -12.89 -6.37 -7.65
N LEU A 2 -13.86 -6.36 -6.71
CA LEU A 2 -13.57 -6.38 -5.27
C LEU A 2 -12.58 -7.48 -4.81
N PRO A 3 -12.63 -8.73 -5.33
CA PRO A 3 -11.63 -9.74 -4.96
C PRO A 3 -10.20 -9.37 -5.39
N VAL A 4 -10.04 -8.71 -6.54
CA VAL A 4 -8.73 -8.26 -7.04
C VAL A 4 -8.18 -7.16 -6.15
N VAL A 5 -9.01 -6.19 -5.76
CA VAL A 5 -8.65 -5.13 -4.81
C VAL A 5 -8.21 -5.72 -3.46
N ALA A 6 -8.98 -6.67 -2.93
CA ALA A 6 -8.67 -7.32 -1.65
C ALA A 6 -7.39 -8.16 -1.69
N ILE A 7 -7.09 -8.83 -2.81
CA ILE A 7 -5.82 -9.54 -2.99
C ILE A 7 -4.68 -8.53 -3.13
N ALA A 8 -4.89 -7.48 -3.93
CA ALA A 8 -3.90 -6.46 -4.19
C ALA A 8 -3.51 -5.66 -2.95
N SER A 9 -4.46 -5.42 -2.03
CA SER A 9 -4.17 -4.78 -0.74
C SER A 9 -3.27 -5.63 0.14
N LEU A 10 -3.16 -6.94 -0.09
CA LEU A 10 -2.24 -7.81 0.67
C LEU A 10 -0.84 -7.88 0.06
N LEU A 11 -0.62 -7.31 -1.14
CA LEU A 11 0.69 -7.33 -1.81
C LEU A 11 1.79 -6.59 -1.03
N PRO A 12 1.56 -5.44 -0.37
CA PRO A 12 2.60 -4.77 0.40
C PRO A 12 3.15 -5.65 1.54
N ASP A 13 2.27 -6.43 2.20
CA ASP A 13 2.58 -7.32 3.33
C ASP A 13 3.30 -8.64 2.94
N ILE A 14 3.66 -8.81 1.66
CA ILE A 14 4.41 -9.97 1.18
C ILE A 14 5.85 -9.99 1.75
N ASP A 15 6.31 -8.84 2.24
CA ASP A 15 7.57 -8.63 2.93
C ASP A 15 7.63 -9.27 4.33
N HIS A 16 6.50 -9.70 4.91
CA HIS A 16 6.49 -10.37 6.21
C HIS A 16 6.58 -11.90 6.07
N PRO A 17 7.65 -12.56 6.53
CA PRO A 17 7.86 -14.01 6.35
C PRO A 17 6.82 -14.88 7.08
N GLU A 18 6.07 -14.28 8.00
CA GLU A 18 4.97 -14.92 8.73
C GLU A 18 3.57 -14.66 8.15
N SER A 19 3.42 -13.76 7.15
CA SER A 19 2.12 -13.54 6.50
C SER A 19 1.69 -14.76 5.68
N LYS A 20 0.38 -14.94 5.47
CA LYS A 20 -0.17 -16.10 4.72
C LYS A 20 0.49 -16.24 3.33
N LEU A 21 0.85 -15.13 2.70
CA LEU A 21 1.52 -15.10 1.41
C LEU A 21 3.06 -15.17 1.53
N GLY A 22 3.67 -14.49 2.50
CA GLY A 22 5.11 -14.53 2.76
C GLY A 22 5.63 -15.93 3.11
N ARG A 23 4.82 -16.76 3.79
CA ARG A 23 5.14 -18.18 4.06
C ARG A 23 5.29 -19.03 2.81
N ARG A 24 4.66 -18.66 1.69
CA ARG A 24 4.74 -19.38 0.41
C ARG A 24 5.99 -19.01 -0.40
N ILE A 25 6.58 -17.83 -0.16
CA ILE A 25 7.79 -17.33 -0.87
C ILE A 25 8.92 -16.93 0.09
N LYS A 26 9.16 -17.77 1.11
CA LYS A 26 10.12 -17.55 2.20
C LYS A 26 11.46 -16.91 1.81
N PRO A 27 12.22 -17.35 0.79
CA PRO A 27 13.54 -16.76 0.51
C PRO A 27 13.46 -15.27 0.13
N ILE A 28 12.44 -14.87 -0.64
CA ILE A 28 12.23 -13.46 -1.03
C ILE A 28 11.73 -12.65 0.17
N SER A 29 10.78 -13.20 0.93
CA SER A 29 10.23 -12.55 2.12
C SER A 29 11.30 -12.34 3.22
N THR A 30 12.22 -13.28 3.41
CA THR A 30 13.34 -13.14 4.36
C THR A 30 14.32 -12.03 3.93
N ILE A 31 14.67 -11.93 2.64
CA ILE A 31 15.53 -10.84 2.15
C ILE A 31 14.84 -9.48 2.31
N LEU A 32 13.55 -9.39 1.99
CA LEU A 32 12.76 -8.17 2.17
C LEU A 32 12.60 -7.78 3.64
N SER A 33 12.49 -8.77 4.55
CA SER A 33 12.39 -8.53 6.00
C SER A 33 13.65 -7.92 6.61
N LEU A 34 14.82 -8.10 5.98
CA LEU A 34 16.07 -7.42 6.38
C LEU A 34 15.99 -5.90 6.14
N PHE A 35 15.13 -5.44 5.22
CA PHE A 35 14.96 -4.04 4.88
C PHE A 35 13.80 -3.38 5.64
N SER A 36 13.78 -3.48 6.98
CA SER A 36 12.76 -2.86 7.86
C SER A 36 11.33 -3.33 7.55
N HIS A 37 10.59 -3.76 8.56
CA HIS A 37 9.20 -4.26 8.46
C HIS A 37 8.16 -3.36 7.73
N ARG A 38 8.55 -2.15 7.29
CA ARG A 38 7.78 -1.15 6.51
C ARG A 38 8.74 -0.37 5.60
N GLY A 39 9.51 -1.11 4.81
CA GLY A 39 10.59 -0.60 3.96
C GLY A 39 10.11 -0.24 2.56
N ILE A 40 10.68 -0.91 1.55
CA ILE A 40 10.45 -0.61 0.13
C ILE A 40 8.98 -0.81 -0.27
N THR A 41 8.38 -1.93 0.14
CA THR A 41 6.97 -2.29 -0.12
C THR A 41 5.97 -1.29 0.45
N HIS A 42 6.33 -0.60 1.53
CA HIS A 42 5.49 0.39 2.19
C HIS A 42 5.87 1.84 1.79
N SER A 43 6.49 2.00 0.62
CA SER A 43 6.90 3.27 0.05
C SER A 43 6.13 3.60 -1.24
N LEU A 44 6.06 4.88 -1.60
CA LEU A 44 5.50 5.32 -2.89
C LEU A 44 6.35 4.85 -4.07
N TRP A 45 7.62 4.51 -3.86
CA TRP A 45 8.46 3.91 -4.91
C TRP A 45 7.93 2.57 -5.37
N ALA A 46 7.38 1.74 -4.48
CA ALA A 46 6.79 0.47 -4.86
C ALA A 46 5.53 0.66 -5.71
N VAL A 47 4.69 1.64 -5.37
CA VAL A 47 3.53 2.02 -6.20
C VAL A 47 3.98 2.57 -7.55
N GLY A 48 4.97 3.48 -7.56
CA GLY A 48 5.53 4.04 -8.79
C GLY A 48 6.13 2.99 -9.71
N LEU A 49 6.88 2.03 -9.16
CA LEU A 49 7.41 0.89 -9.91
C LEU A 49 6.29 0.02 -10.48
N MET A 50 5.26 -0.29 -9.69
CA MET A 50 4.12 -1.08 -10.16
C MET A 50 3.39 -0.37 -11.30
N VAL A 51 3.11 0.93 -11.17
CA VAL A 51 2.46 1.73 -12.23
C VAL A 51 3.35 1.77 -13.48
N TRP A 52 4.65 1.98 -13.32
CA TRP A 52 5.60 2.00 -14.43
C TRP A 52 5.63 0.65 -15.18
N LEU A 53 5.67 -0.48 -14.46
CA LEU A 53 5.63 -1.82 -15.06
C LEU A 53 4.31 -2.07 -15.81
N LEU A 54 3.17 -1.69 -15.22
CA LEU A 54 1.87 -1.83 -15.88
C LEU A 54 1.82 -1.00 -17.17
N ALA A 55 2.32 0.23 -17.13
CA ALA A 55 2.37 1.11 -18.29
C ALA A 55 3.34 0.60 -19.38
N SER A 56 4.54 0.11 -19.01
CA SER A 56 5.52 -0.40 -19.96
C SER A 56 5.04 -1.64 -20.70
N HIS A 57 4.15 -2.42 -20.07
CA HIS A 57 3.49 -3.58 -20.68
C HIS A 57 2.13 -3.28 -21.29
N GLN A 58 1.74 -2.00 -21.40
CA GLN A 58 0.44 -1.57 -21.95
C GLN A 58 -0.76 -2.25 -21.24
N ALA A 59 -0.58 -2.59 -19.96
CA ALA A 59 -1.57 -3.26 -19.15
C ALA A 59 -2.54 -2.24 -18.56
N ASP A 60 -3.31 -1.54 -19.41
CA ASP A 60 -4.35 -0.59 -18.99
C ASP A 60 -5.72 -1.27 -18.92
N SER A 61 -5.89 -2.12 -17.91
CA SER A 61 -7.14 -2.84 -17.68
C SER A 61 -7.78 -2.41 -16.35
N ILE A 62 -9.08 -2.67 -16.22
CA ILE A 62 -9.79 -2.50 -14.94
C ILE A 62 -9.12 -3.32 -13.82
N ALA A 63 -8.52 -4.47 -14.14
CA ALA A 63 -7.78 -5.27 -13.17
C ALA A 63 -6.48 -4.59 -12.72
N SER A 64 -5.77 -3.92 -13.64
CA SER A 64 -4.58 -3.13 -13.34
C SER A 64 -4.91 -1.94 -12.43
N GLN A 65 -6.02 -1.26 -12.70
CA GLN A 65 -6.52 -0.19 -11.83
C GLN A 65 -6.90 -0.73 -10.44
N ALA A 66 -7.58 -1.89 -10.37
CA ALA A 66 -7.90 -2.54 -9.12
C ALA A 66 -6.65 -2.96 -8.31
N LEU A 67 -5.58 -3.38 -8.99
CA LEU A 67 -4.27 -3.66 -8.38
C LEU A 67 -3.68 -2.42 -7.70
N VAL A 68 -3.61 -1.31 -8.44
CA VAL A 68 -3.07 -0.05 -7.90
C VAL A 68 -3.92 0.48 -6.75
N ILE A 69 -5.25 0.44 -6.88
CA ILE A 69 -6.18 0.86 -5.83
C ILE A 69 -6.03 0.01 -4.58
N GLY A 70 -5.97 -1.32 -4.71
CA GLY A 70 -5.77 -2.22 -3.57
C GLY A 70 -4.47 -1.93 -2.83
N TYR A 71 -3.36 -1.81 -3.56
CA TYR A 71 -2.06 -1.48 -2.97
C TYR A 71 -2.07 -0.14 -2.23
N LEU A 72 -2.62 0.91 -2.86
CA LEU A 72 -2.74 2.23 -2.25
C LEU A 72 -3.64 2.20 -1.01
N SER A 73 -4.73 1.43 -1.03
CA SER A 73 -5.65 1.32 0.12
C SER A 73 -4.95 0.76 1.36
N HIS A 74 -4.04 -0.21 1.18
CA HIS A 74 -3.22 -0.74 2.28
C HIS A 74 -2.27 0.31 2.83
N LEU A 75 -1.53 1.02 1.97
CA LEU A 75 -0.63 2.10 2.40
C LEU A 75 -1.38 3.23 3.13
N LEU A 76 -2.58 3.57 2.65
CA LEU A 76 -3.45 4.54 3.32
C LEU A 76 -3.89 4.02 4.68
N GLY A 77 -4.33 2.77 4.76
CA GLY A 77 -4.68 2.13 6.04
C GLY A 77 -3.53 2.19 7.03
N ASP A 78 -2.33 1.83 6.60
CA ASP A 78 -1.12 1.93 7.41
C ASP A 78 -0.75 3.35 7.80
N ALA A 79 -0.99 4.34 6.93
CA ALA A 79 -0.76 5.75 7.22
C ALA A 79 -1.65 6.25 8.37
N VAL A 80 -2.85 5.69 8.58
CA VAL A 80 -3.74 6.06 9.69
C VAL A 80 -3.28 5.46 11.03
N THR A 81 -2.50 4.38 11.01
CA THR A 81 -2.02 3.76 12.24
C THR A 81 -1.01 4.65 12.99
N PRO A 82 -0.84 4.48 14.33
CA PRO A 82 0.24 5.16 15.06
C PRO A 82 1.63 4.89 14.50
N ALA A 83 1.80 3.75 13.81
CA ALA A 83 3.04 3.42 13.11
C ALA A 83 3.18 4.24 11.82
N GLY A 84 2.13 4.61 11.12
CA GLY A 84 2.21 5.34 9.84
C GLY A 84 3.01 4.62 8.76
N ILE A 85 3.40 5.36 7.73
CA ILE A 85 4.25 4.88 6.62
C ILE A 85 5.45 5.81 6.35
N ARG A 86 6.45 5.31 5.61
CA ARG A 86 7.59 6.08 5.11
C ARG A 86 7.55 6.13 3.58
N PRO A 87 6.78 7.05 2.98
CA PRO A 87 6.54 7.06 1.54
C PRO A 87 7.81 7.20 0.70
N PHE A 88 8.86 7.81 1.25
CA PHE A 88 10.12 8.06 0.55
C PHE A 88 11.30 7.28 1.14
N TRP A 89 11.05 6.16 1.83
CA TRP A 89 12.11 5.23 2.24
C TRP A 89 13.04 4.93 1.04
N PRO A 90 14.39 4.90 1.19
CA PRO A 90 15.18 4.95 2.42
C PRO A 90 15.67 6.35 2.82
N LEU A 91 15.14 7.44 2.23
CA LEU A 91 15.72 8.80 2.35
C LEU A 91 15.72 9.39 3.78
N GLY A 92 15.06 8.75 4.76
CA GLY A 92 15.27 9.04 6.19
C GLY A 92 14.10 8.68 7.11
N ARG A 93 14.34 8.58 8.42
CA ARG A 93 13.29 8.30 9.43
C ARG A 93 12.33 9.49 9.67
N ALA A 94 12.75 10.71 9.32
CA ALA A 94 11.99 11.95 9.51
C ALA A 94 10.79 12.09 8.55
N GLN A 95 10.72 11.27 7.50
CA GLN A 95 9.64 11.32 6.51
C GLN A 95 8.45 10.42 6.88
N ARG A 96 8.28 10.07 8.16
CA ARG A 96 7.13 9.26 8.59
C ARG A 96 5.87 10.12 8.51
N ILE A 97 4.92 9.71 7.67
CA ILE A 97 3.61 10.34 7.59
C ILE A 97 2.60 9.47 8.33
N GLY A 98 1.93 10.08 9.31
CA GLY A 98 0.77 9.52 9.99
C GLY A 98 -0.43 10.43 9.75
N LEU A 99 -1.52 9.89 9.23
CA LEU A 99 -2.78 10.60 9.09
C LEU A 99 -3.53 10.53 10.42
N ASN A 100 -3.95 11.68 10.93
CA ASN A 100 -4.78 11.72 12.13
C ASN A 100 -6.16 11.13 11.82
N HIS A 101 -6.63 10.20 12.65
CA HIS A 101 -7.96 9.58 12.57
C HIS A 101 -9.08 10.63 12.41
N ALA A 102 -8.97 11.79 13.07
CA ALA A 102 -9.93 12.89 12.96
C ALA A 102 -9.99 13.50 11.55
N VAL A 103 -8.84 13.62 10.87
CA VAL A 103 -8.76 14.14 9.49
C VAL A 103 -9.40 13.17 8.52
N VAL A 104 -9.12 11.88 8.66
CA VAL A 104 -9.70 10.83 7.80
C VAL A 104 -11.21 10.74 7.99
N ALA A 105 -11.68 10.78 9.24
CA ALA A 105 -13.11 10.79 9.54
C ALA A 105 -13.81 12.03 8.95
N SER A 106 -13.17 13.20 9.02
CA SER A 106 -13.72 14.45 8.48
C SER A 106 -13.84 14.41 6.96
N VAL A 107 -12.81 13.91 6.26
CA VAL A 107 -12.89 13.69 4.80
C VAL A 107 -14.00 12.70 4.45
N GLY A 108 -14.11 11.60 5.21
CA GLY A 108 -15.17 10.60 5.02
C GLY A 108 -16.58 11.20 5.18
N ILE A 109 -16.79 12.00 6.23
CA ILE A 109 -18.07 12.69 6.47
C ILE A 109 -18.36 13.68 5.33
N ILE A 110 -17.39 14.49 4.89
CA ILE A 110 -17.57 15.44 3.80
C ILE A 110 -17.94 14.74 2.49
N LEU A 111 -17.26 13.65 2.15
CA LEU A 111 -17.56 12.87 0.96
C LEU A 111 -18.92 12.19 1.02
N PHE A 112 -19.29 11.66 2.19
CA PHE A 112 -20.61 11.07 2.43
C PHE A 112 -21.72 12.12 2.27
N LEU A 113 -21.57 13.29 2.89
CA LEU A 113 -22.52 14.39 2.74
C LEU A 113 -22.62 14.85 1.29
N ARG A 114 -21.50 14.99 0.57
CA ARG A 114 -21.47 15.34 -0.86
C ARG A 114 -22.10 14.27 -1.76
N TRP A 115 -22.21 13.02 -1.32
CA TRP A 115 -22.91 11.97 -2.06
C TRP A 115 -24.42 11.98 -1.82
N MET A 116 -24.85 12.52 -0.68
CA MET A 116 -26.26 12.65 -0.32
C MET A 116 -26.97 13.86 -0.96
N TYR A 117 -26.23 14.84 -1.46
CA TYR A 117 -26.72 16.07 -2.09
C TYR A 117 -26.16 16.23 -3.49
#